data_AF-A0A0Q6XIW4-F1
#
_entry.id   AF-A0A0Q6XIW4-F1
#
_cell.length_a   1.000
_cell.length_b   1.000
_cell.length_c   1.000
_cell.angle_alpha   90.00
_cell.angle_beta   90.00
_cell.angle_gamma   90.00
#
_symmetry.space_group_name_H-M   'P 1'
#
loop_
_entity.id
_entity.type
_entity.pdbx_description
1 polymer ?
#
loop_
_entity_poly.entity_id
_entity_poly.type
_entity_poly.pdbx_seq_one_letter_code
_entity_poly.pdbx_strand_id
1 'polypeptide(L)'
;MRLPAALTRICATALAAMALLSVAGCSTASLAFSAVGIATDTSISWEIAKHLHAKYTEGDPVYCFRMNSVEKALTPRCGSFSKGSIRAEDIRQNELQGCPVTIAARNPVLWPVLPELLNKGAQPESCGVPPLVALAASHPCPDFKAASPESLKAIAWLAEADARSIRHDVVRMLSCPNARQVGLDRVLDTWLDSGAFQRDVVGFGVLGALHPDYLQSPFARKLESQGHTAQASLGPFEGRQPAGFEAALRAGHQGALQWWFNRAPQLANRVPPTQGNQLAWSPLARVLQADFMTDPSRQKDTIAFLLDRGADPWKPMPGGAYTSVVQYARFLQSPHVALLNAPVVDTPATPRRLLAKTGESAPVGDLAANQGH
;
A
#
# COMPACT_ATOMS: atom_id res chain seq x y z
N MET A 1 27.47 -71.89 14.82
CA MET A 1 26.83 -72.02 13.48
C MET A 1 27.40 -70.92 12.60
N ARG A 2 28.51 -71.17 11.89
CA ARG A 2 28.59 -71.36 10.43
C ARG A 2 27.85 -70.28 9.62
N LEU A 3 28.63 -69.32 9.10
CA LEU A 3 28.21 -68.35 8.08
C LEU A 3 27.78 -69.06 6.78
N PRO A 4 26.71 -68.61 6.10
CA PRO A 4 26.47 -68.92 4.70
C PRO A 4 27.15 -67.92 3.75
N ALA A 5 27.89 -68.48 2.82
CA ALA A 5 28.74 -67.86 1.81
C ALA A 5 27.96 -67.28 0.61
N ALA A 6 27.13 -66.26 0.84
CA ALA A 6 26.37 -65.58 -0.23
C ALA A 6 26.65 -64.07 -0.35
N LEU A 7 27.58 -63.52 0.43
CA LEU A 7 27.87 -62.07 0.51
C LEU A 7 29.11 -61.62 -0.28
N THR A 8 29.72 -62.50 -1.09
CA THR A 8 31.00 -62.21 -1.79
C THR A 8 30.91 -62.26 -3.32
N ARG A 9 29.72 -62.22 -3.92
CA ARG A 9 29.55 -62.25 -5.40
C ARG A 9 28.74 -61.10 -6.01
N ILE A 10 28.31 -60.11 -5.24
CA ILE A 10 27.55 -58.96 -5.77
C ILE A 10 28.42 -57.68 -5.86
N CYS A 11 29.65 -57.69 -5.35
CA CYS A 11 30.60 -56.56 -5.48
C CYS A 11 31.42 -56.51 -6.78
N ALA A 12 31.17 -57.37 -7.77
CA ALA A 12 31.98 -57.45 -8.99
C ALA A 12 31.25 -57.05 -10.30
N THR A 13 29.98 -56.66 -10.24
CA THR A 13 29.20 -56.23 -11.43
C THR A 13 28.84 -54.74 -11.43
N ALA A 14 29.35 -53.96 -10.48
CA ALA A 14 29.11 -52.51 -10.36
C ALA A 14 30.13 -51.62 -11.10
N LEU A 15 31.14 -52.19 -11.76
CA LEU A 15 32.24 -51.44 -12.40
C LEU A 15 32.29 -51.54 -13.94
N ALA A 16 31.32 -52.20 -14.58
CA ALA A 16 31.27 -52.35 -16.04
C ALA A 16 30.19 -51.51 -16.76
N ALA A 17 29.34 -50.79 -16.02
CA ALA A 17 28.26 -49.97 -16.60
C ALA A 17 28.59 -48.45 -16.67
N MET A 18 29.80 -48.04 -16.30
CA MET A 18 30.22 -46.63 -16.24
C MET A 18 31.15 -46.19 -17.39
N ALA A 19 31.20 -46.93 -18.50
CA ALA A 19 32.13 -46.68 -19.61
C ALA A 19 31.46 -46.50 -20.99
N LEU A 20 30.15 -46.21 -21.07
CA LEU A 20 29.43 -46.21 -22.36
C LEU A 20 28.48 -45.03 -22.63
N LEU A 21 28.67 -43.87 -21.99
CA LEU A 21 27.85 -42.67 -22.25
C LEU A 21 28.68 -41.39 -22.45
N SER A 22 29.73 -41.48 -23.27
CA SER A 22 30.52 -40.32 -23.68
C SER A 22 30.73 -40.27 -25.20
N VAL A 23 29.65 -40.23 -26.00
CA VAL A 23 29.67 -39.72 -27.39
C VAL A 23 28.26 -39.26 -27.81
N ALA A 24 28.19 -38.09 -28.45
CA ALA A 24 27.03 -37.46 -29.15
C ALA A 24 25.94 -36.87 -28.24
N GLY A 25 25.37 -35.69 -28.47
CA GLY A 25 25.43 -34.70 -29.55
C GLY A 25 24.23 -33.75 -29.33
N CYS A 26 24.38 -32.48 -29.68
CA CYS A 26 23.34 -31.45 -29.53
C CYS A 26 22.02 -31.86 -30.22
N SER A 27 20.90 -31.85 -29.49
CA SER A 27 19.56 -31.41 -29.95
C SER A 27 18.51 -31.58 -28.84
N THR A 28 17.65 -30.58 -28.74
CA THR A 28 16.44 -30.43 -27.90
C THR A 28 15.67 -31.71 -27.54
N ALA A 29 15.61 -32.03 -26.24
CA ALA A 29 14.45 -32.55 -25.50
C ALA A 29 14.92 -33.04 -24.12
N SER A 30 14.57 -32.34 -23.04
CA SER A 30 14.81 -32.84 -21.69
C SER A 30 13.59 -32.59 -20.81
N LEU A 31 12.56 -33.41 -21.04
CA LEU A 31 11.67 -33.90 -20.00
C LEU A 31 11.95 -35.39 -19.84
N ALA A 32 12.88 -35.73 -18.96
CA ALA A 32 13.03 -37.08 -18.44
C ALA A 32 13.55 -36.98 -17.01
N PHE A 33 12.64 -37.24 -16.08
CA PHE A 33 12.88 -37.34 -14.65
C PHE A 33 14.00 -38.35 -14.35
N SER A 34 15.08 -37.89 -13.73
CA SER A 34 15.98 -38.74 -12.95
C SER A 34 15.84 -38.33 -11.48
N ALA A 35 14.85 -38.95 -10.82
CA ALA A 35 14.59 -38.80 -9.40
C ALA A 35 15.55 -39.68 -8.60
N VAL A 36 16.69 -39.12 -8.20
CA VAL A 36 17.42 -39.56 -7.00
C VAL A 36 17.91 -38.30 -6.31
N GLY A 37 17.13 -37.81 -5.34
CA GLY A 37 17.42 -36.59 -4.60
C GLY A 37 16.76 -36.64 -3.23
N ILE A 38 17.61 -36.83 -2.23
CA ILE A 38 17.31 -36.97 -0.80
C ILE A 38 16.44 -35.78 -0.33
N ALA A 39 15.35 -36.08 0.38
CA ALA A 39 14.44 -35.10 0.91
C ALA A 39 15.10 -34.29 2.04
N THR A 40 15.57 -33.10 1.71
CA THR A 40 15.81 -32.00 2.66
C THR A 40 14.87 -30.85 2.29
N ASP A 41 14.38 -30.12 3.29
CA ASP A 41 13.29 -29.12 3.25
C ASP A 41 13.48 -27.90 2.31
N THR A 42 14.48 -27.92 1.42
CA THR A 42 14.81 -26.84 0.49
C THR A 42 14.82 -27.26 -0.98
N SER A 43 14.41 -28.50 -1.30
CA SER A 43 14.42 -28.95 -2.70
C SER A 43 13.28 -28.32 -3.52
N ILE A 44 13.60 -27.85 -4.74
CA ILE A 44 12.64 -27.33 -5.71
C ILE A 44 11.54 -28.37 -6.00
N SER A 45 11.88 -29.66 -5.95
CA SER A 45 10.93 -30.76 -6.10
C SER A 45 9.89 -30.80 -4.97
N TRP A 46 10.25 -30.42 -3.74
CA TRP A 46 9.30 -30.32 -2.63
C TRP A 46 8.39 -29.10 -2.77
N GLU A 47 8.88 -27.97 -3.28
CA GLU A 47 8.04 -26.81 -3.59
C GLU A 47 7.11 -27.09 -4.78
N ILE A 48 7.56 -27.82 -5.80
CA ILE A 48 6.69 -28.31 -6.89
C ILE A 48 5.68 -29.33 -6.35
N ALA A 49 6.08 -30.22 -5.44
CA ALA A 49 5.16 -31.17 -4.81
C ALA A 49 4.16 -30.45 -3.89
N LYS A 50 4.53 -29.41 -3.16
CA LYS A 50 3.61 -28.56 -2.40
C LYS A 50 2.72 -27.75 -3.33
N HIS A 51 3.21 -27.28 -4.47
CA HIS A 51 2.41 -26.54 -5.44
C HIS A 51 1.41 -27.46 -6.17
N LEU A 52 1.84 -28.67 -6.52
CA LEU A 52 0.98 -29.71 -7.10
C LEU A 52 0.00 -30.25 -6.06
N HIS A 53 0.45 -30.51 -4.83
CA HIS A 53 -0.41 -30.89 -3.72
C HIS A 53 -1.39 -29.76 -3.43
N ALA A 54 -0.97 -28.50 -3.33
CA ALA A 54 -1.87 -27.36 -3.20
C ALA A 54 -2.85 -27.24 -4.38
N LYS A 55 -2.43 -27.51 -5.62
CA LYS A 55 -3.34 -27.57 -6.77
C LYS A 55 -4.28 -28.77 -6.77
N TYR A 56 -3.91 -29.87 -6.10
CA TYR A 56 -4.65 -31.13 -6.06
C TYR A 56 -5.51 -31.26 -4.79
N THR A 57 -5.15 -30.55 -3.73
CA THR A 57 -5.83 -30.41 -2.43
C THR A 57 -6.45 -29.03 -2.24
N GLU A 58 -6.40 -28.16 -3.26
CA GLU A 58 -7.45 -27.17 -3.49
C GLU A 58 -8.73 -27.98 -3.63
N GLY A 59 -9.33 -28.26 -2.46
CA GLY A 59 -10.28 -29.34 -2.28
C GLY A 59 -11.34 -29.30 -3.34
N ASP A 60 -11.71 -30.49 -3.84
CA ASP A 60 -12.79 -30.66 -4.80
C ASP A 60 -13.88 -29.65 -4.48
N PRO A 61 -14.20 -28.72 -5.40
CA PRO A 61 -15.07 -27.61 -5.10
C PRO A 61 -16.36 -28.19 -4.54
N VAL A 62 -16.62 -27.96 -3.24
CA VAL A 62 -17.83 -28.47 -2.58
C VAL A 62 -18.98 -28.15 -3.50
N TYR A 63 -19.67 -29.20 -3.96
CA TYR A 63 -20.70 -29.02 -4.97
C TYR A 63 -21.72 -28.02 -4.46
N CYS A 64 -22.13 -27.09 -5.33
CA CYS A 64 -23.00 -26.00 -4.92
C CYS A 64 -24.25 -26.50 -4.19
N PHE A 65 -24.81 -27.66 -4.54
CA PHE A 65 -25.99 -28.20 -3.83
C PHE A 65 -25.73 -28.54 -2.35
N ARG A 66 -24.50 -28.90 -1.96
CA ARG A 66 -24.10 -29.23 -0.58
C ARG A 66 -23.81 -28.01 0.31
N MET A 67 -23.57 -26.86 -0.30
CA MET A 67 -23.35 -25.61 0.42
C MET A 67 -24.64 -25.10 1.08
N ASN A 68 -24.50 -24.44 2.22
CA ASN A 68 -25.62 -23.69 2.81
C ASN A 68 -25.96 -22.45 1.96
N SER A 69 -27.04 -21.74 2.30
CA SER A 69 -27.50 -20.61 1.49
C SER A 69 -26.53 -19.42 1.48
N VAL A 70 -25.79 -19.19 2.58
CA VAL A 70 -24.79 -18.12 2.68
C VAL A 70 -23.58 -18.43 1.80
N GLU A 71 -23.05 -19.65 1.90
CA GLU A 71 -21.95 -20.13 1.07
C GLU A 71 -22.29 -20.08 -0.42
N LYS A 72 -23.50 -20.51 -0.80
CA LYS A 72 -23.99 -20.39 -2.18
C LYS A 72 -23.99 -18.94 -2.65
N ALA A 73 -24.53 -18.03 -1.85
CA ALA A 73 -24.63 -16.61 -2.20
C ALA A 73 -23.26 -15.92 -2.33
N LEU A 74 -22.27 -16.37 -1.55
CA LEU A 74 -20.91 -15.81 -1.54
C LEU A 74 -19.94 -16.53 -2.48
N THR A 75 -20.38 -17.57 -3.19
CA THR A 75 -19.57 -18.36 -4.11
C THR A 75 -19.96 -18.08 -5.56
N PRO A 76 -19.19 -17.26 -6.31
CA PRO A 76 -19.57 -16.86 -7.67
C PRO A 76 -19.81 -18.01 -8.65
N ARG A 77 -19.17 -19.16 -8.46
CA ARG A 77 -19.37 -20.37 -9.30
C ARG A 77 -20.74 -21.04 -9.10
N CYS A 78 -21.47 -20.71 -8.03
CA CYS A 78 -22.78 -21.29 -7.72
C CYS A 78 -23.95 -20.55 -8.37
N GLY A 79 -23.66 -19.61 -9.28
CA GLY A 79 -24.64 -18.80 -9.98
C GLY A 79 -24.71 -17.37 -9.41
N SER A 80 -25.58 -16.55 -10.01
CA SER A 80 -25.85 -15.22 -9.50
C SER A 80 -26.67 -15.29 -8.22
N PHE A 81 -26.40 -14.36 -7.31
CA PHE A 81 -27.20 -14.19 -6.11
C PHE A 81 -28.66 -13.88 -6.46
N SER A 82 -29.60 -14.54 -5.76
CA SER A 82 -31.03 -14.28 -5.86
C SER A 82 -31.56 -13.75 -4.53
N LYS A 83 -32.28 -12.64 -4.57
CA LYS A 83 -32.87 -12.03 -3.37
C LYS A 83 -33.86 -12.99 -2.70
N GLY A 84 -33.77 -13.11 -1.39
CA GLY A 84 -34.54 -14.03 -0.55
C GLY A 84 -33.90 -15.41 -0.37
N SER A 85 -32.77 -15.68 -1.05
CA SER A 85 -32.14 -17.01 -1.03
C SER A 85 -31.42 -17.37 0.27
N ILE A 86 -31.02 -16.39 1.09
CA ILE A 86 -30.25 -16.63 2.31
C ILE A 86 -31.18 -17.05 3.45
N ARG A 87 -30.83 -18.07 4.23
CA ARG A 87 -31.57 -18.42 5.45
C ARG A 87 -30.87 -17.79 6.64
N ALA A 88 -31.64 -17.21 7.56
CA ALA A 88 -31.08 -16.59 8.76
C ALA A 88 -30.32 -17.60 9.64
N GLU A 89 -30.76 -18.87 9.65
CA GLU A 89 -30.05 -19.96 10.34
C GLU A 89 -28.64 -20.15 9.79
N ASP A 90 -28.50 -20.15 8.48
CA ASP A 90 -27.24 -20.39 7.79
C ASP A 90 -26.23 -19.26 8.03
N ILE A 91 -26.67 -18.06 8.45
CA ILE A 91 -25.76 -16.98 8.88
C ILE A 91 -25.06 -17.36 10.18
N ARG A 92 -25.78 -17.99 11.12
CA ARG A 92 -25.23 -18.39 12.41
C ARG A 92 -24.38 -19.66 12.32
N GLN A 93 -24.73 -20.57 11.41
CA GLN A 93 -24.08 -21.87 11.25
C GLN A 93 -23.09 -21.94 10.07
N ASN A 94 -22.65 -20.80 9.53
CA ASN A 94 -21.78 -20.81 8.35
C ASN A 94 -20.39 -21.42 8.68
N GLU A 95 -19.89 -22.28 7.79
CA GLU A 95 -18.57 -22.92 7.93
C GLU A 95 -17.49 -22.18 7.12
N LEU A 96 -17.77 -20.93 6.71
CA LEU A 96 -16.85 -20.13 5.93
C LEU A 96 -15.59 -19.80 6.75
N GLN A 97 -14.44 -19.77 6.07
CA GLN A 97 -13.16 -19.31 6.62
C GLN A 97 -13.14 -17.77 6.74
N GLY A 98 -14.17 -17.18 7.35
CA GLY A 98 -14.31 -15.74 7.53
C GLY A 98 -15.76 -15.31 7.72
N CYS A 99 -15.92 -14.09 8.24
CA CYS A 99 -17.24 -13.51 8.45
C CYS A 99 -17.96 -13.27 7.10
N PRO A 100 -19.20 -13.74 6.91
CA PRO A 100 -19.95 -13.57 5.66
C PRO A 100 -20.04 -12.11 5.21
N VAL A 101 -20.27 -11.18 6.14
CA VAL A 101 -20.37 -9.73 5.85
C VAL A 101 -19.04 -9.17 5.36
N THR A 102 -17.91 -9.62 5.93
CA THR A 102 -16.58 -9.18 5.48
C THR A 102 -16.25 -9.72 4.10
N ILE A 103 -16.57 -10.99 3.83
CA ILE A 103 -16.38 -11.60 2.51
C ILE A 103 -17.18 -10.84 1.45
N ALA A 104 -18.46 -10.58 1.74
CA ALA A 104 -19.36 -9.85 0.86
C ALA A 104 -18.89 -8.41 0.64
N ALA A 105 -18.50 -7.69 1.70
CA ALA A 105 -18.10 -6.29 1.60
C ALA A 105 -16.78 -6.11 0.85
N ARG A 106 -15.81 -7.01 1.04
CA ARG A 106 -14.48 -6.90 0.44
C ARG A 106 -14.50 -6.98 -1.09
N ASN A 107 -15.47 -7.70 -1.67
CA ASN A 107 -15.53 -7.94 -3.12
C ASN A 107 -16.74 -7.21 -3.73
N PRO A 108 -16.54 -6.21 -4.60
CA PRO A 108 -17.64 -5.50 -5.26
C PRO A 108 -18.66 -6.37 -5.99
N VAL A 109 -18.24 -7.53 -6.51
CA VAL A 109 -19.14 -8.48 -7.18
C VAL A 109 -20.19 -9.07 -6.21
N LEU A 110 -19.87 -9.15 -4.92
CA LEU A 110 -20.72 -9.73 -3.88
C LEU A 110 -21.55 -8.69 -3.11
N TRP A 111 -21.41 -7.40 -3.42
CA TRP A 111 -22.20 -6.35 -2.77
C TRP A 111 -23.73 -6.54 -2.83
N PRO A 112 -24.33 -7.10 -3.90
CA PRO A 112 -25.77 -7.40 -3.92
C PRO A 112 -26.25 -8.30 -2.77
N VAL A 113 -25.36 -9.07 -2.16
CA VAL A 113 -25.65 -9.99 -1.05
C VAL A 113 -25.76 -9.24 0.29
N LEU A 114 -25.05 -8.09 0.43
CA LEU A 114 -24.95 -7.34 1.69
C LEU A 114 -26.31 -6.97 2.31
N PRO A 115 -27.27 -6.38 1.57
CA PRO A 115 -28.52 -5.94 2.18
C PRO A 115 -29.28 -7.10 2.84
N GLU A 116 -29.26 -8.29 2.24
CA GLU A 116 -29.95 -9.44 2.78
C GLU A 116 -29.25 -10.05 4.00
N LEU A 117 -27.92 -10.11 3.99
CA LEU A 117 -27.14 -10.53 5.16
C LEU A 117 -27.45 -9.64 6.37
N LEU A 118 -27.40 -8.32 6.18
CA LEU A 118 -27.67 -7.35 7.25
C LEU A 118 -29.12 -7.45 7.75
N ASN A 119 -30.10 -7.52 6.84
CA ASN A 119 -31.51 -7.65 7.19
C ASN A 119 -31.81 -8.96 7.95
N LYS A 120 -31.02 -10.01 7.75
CA LYS A 120 -31.16 -11.31 8.43
C LYS A 120 -30.30 -11.43 9.68
N GLY A 121 -29.74 -10.32 10.16
CA GLY A 121 -29.08 -10.23 11.47
C GLY A 121 -27.58 -10.46 11.45
N ALA A 122 -26.94 -10.45 10.28
CA ALA A 122 -25.48 -10.45 10.23
C ALA A 122 -24.94 -9.10 10.73
N GLN A 123 -24.08 -9.13 11.75
CA GLN A 123 -23.54 -7.95 12.41
C GLN A 123 -22.07 -7.75 12.04
N PRO A 124 -21.61 -6.54 11.67
CA PRO A 124 -20.21 -6.28 11.35
C PRO A 124 -19.29 -6.44 12.56
N GLU A 125 -19.80 -6.17 13.78
CA GLU A 125 -19.06 -6.23 15.04
C GLU A 125 -18.59 -7.65 15.39
N SER A 126 -19.33 -8.68 14.95
CA SER A 126 -18.96 -10.08 15.16
C SER A 126 -17.85 -10.55 14.22
N CYS A 127 -17.55 -9.78 13.16
CA CYS A 127 -16.45 -10.09 12.27
C CYS A 127 -15.09 -9.78 12.93
N GLY A 128 -14.14 -10.71 12.80
CA GLY A 128 -12.77 -10.51 13.29
C GLY A 128 -12.01 -9.40 12.54
N VAL A 129 -12.31 -9.19 11.25
CA VAL A 129 -11.85 -8.03 10.48
C VAL A 129 -13.07 -7.18 10.12
N PRO A 130 -13.07 -5.86 10.40
CA PRO A 130 -14.19 -5.01 10.04
C PRO A 130 -14.44 -5.00 8.51
N PRO A 131 -15.69 -5.12 8.03
CA PRO A 131 -15.99 -5.27 6.61
C PRO A 131 -15.43 -4.15 5.71
N LEU A 132 -15.56 -2.88 6.13
CA LEU A 132 -15.05 -1.76 5.35
C LEU A 132 -13.53 -1.63 5.37
N VAL A 133 -12.89 -2.09 6.45
CA VAL A 133 -11.43 -2.14 6.53
C VAL A 133 -10.89 -3.18 5.54
N ALA A 134 -11.55 -4.33 5.44
CA ALA A 134 -11.22 -5.34 4.43
C ALA A 134 -11.41 -4.80 3.01
N LEU A 135 -12.52 -4.11 2.73
CA LEU A 135 -12.77 -3.48 1.43
C LEU A 135 -11.68 -2.45 1.08
N ALA A 136 -11.41 -1.49 1.97
CA ALA A 136 -10.43 -0.43 1.72
C ALA A 136 -9.00 -0.97 1.54
N ALA A 137 -8.66 -2.07 2.22
CA ALA A 137 -7.36 -2.73 2.08
C ALA A 137 -7.17 -3.45 0.73
N SER A 138 -8.25 -3.88 0.08
CA SER A 138 -8.24 -4.57 -1.22
C SER A 138 -8.49 -3.62 -2.39
N HIS A 139 -9.34 -2.62 -2.20
CA HIS A 139 -9.80 -1.70 -3.23
C HIS A 139 -9.76 -0.27 -2.65
N PRO A 140 -8.69 0.51 -2.91
CA PRO A 140 -8.53 1.83 -2.28
C PRO A 140 -9.57 2.86 -2.74
N CYS A 141 -10.08 2.72 -3.96
CA CYS A 141 -11.22 3.49 -4.49
C CYS A 141 -12.04 2.59 -5.43
N PRO A 142 -12.95 1.77 -4.88
CA PRO A 142 -13.84 0.90 -5.67
C PRO A 142 -14.70 1.70 -6.66
N ASP A 143 -15.18 1.05 -7.73
CA ASP A 143 -16.23 1.62 -8.57
C ASP A 143 -17.60 1.48 -7.90
N PHE A 144 -17.91 2.42 -7.00
CA PHE A 144 -19.19 2.43 -6.30
C PHE A 144 -20.39 2.70 -7.21
N LYS A 145 -20.19 3.27 -8.42
CA LYS A 145 -21.30 3.52 -9.35
C LYS A 145 -21.91 2.24 -9.91
N ALA A 146 -21.16 1.15 -9.92
CA ALA A 146 -21.64 -0.16 -10.33
C ALA A 146 -22.58 -0.82 -9.28
N ALA A 147 -22.63 -0.29 -8.06
CA ALA A 147 -23.46 -0.83 -6.98
C ALA A 147 -24.94 -0.42 -7.11
N SER A 148 -25.85 -1.29 -6.67
CA SER A 148 -27.26 -0.90 -6.53
C SER A 148 -27.47 0.09 -5.37
N PRO A 149 -28.54 0.90 -5.37
CA PRO A 149 -28.86 1.80 -4.25
C PRO A 149 -28.94 1.10 -2.89
N GLU A 150 -29.48 -0.13 -2.83
CA GLU A 150 -29.57 -0.92 -1.59
C GLU A 150 -28.18 -1.35 -1.12
N SER A 151 -27.29 -1.70 -2.06
CA SER A 151 -25.92 -2.07 -1.75
C SER A 151 -25.14 -0.88 -1.21
N LEU A 152 -25.31 0.31 -1.79
CA LEU A 152 -24.72 1.55 -1.29
C LEU A 152 -25.23 1.89 0.11
N LYS A 153 -26.54 1.73 0.37
CA LYS A 153 -27.11 1.92 1.70
C LYS A 153 -26.54 0.93 2.71
N ALA A 154 -26.35 -0.33 2.33
CA ALA A 154 -25.71 -1.34 3.16
C ALA A 154 -24.25 -0.96 3.48
N ILE A 155 -23.48 -0.48 2.49
CA ILE A 155 -22.09 -0.02 2.68
C ILE A 155 -22.02 1.19 3.63
N ALA A 156 -22.90 2.17 3.45
CA ALA A 156 -22.99 3.32 4.36
C ALA A 156 -23.32 2.88 5.79
N TRP A 157 -24.31 1.99 5.93
CA TRP A 157 -24.68 1.44 7.24
C TRP A 157 -23.52 0.68 7.91
N LEU A 158 -22.72 -0.10 7.16
CA LEU A 158 -21.53 -0.76 7.70
C LEU A 158 -20.51 0.24 8.26
N ALA A 159 -20.41 1.42 7.66
CA ALA A 159 -19.53 2.48 8.13
C ALA A 159 -20.05 3.12 9.42
N GLU A 160 -21.36 3.35 9.50
CA GLU A 160 -21.99 4.02 10.63
C GLU A 160 -22.17 3.10 11.84
N ALA A 161 -22.44 1.81 11.62
CA ALA A 161 -22.70 0.84 12.68
C ALA A 161 -21.41 0.38 13.39
N ASP A 162 -20.32 0.16 12.65
CA ASP A 162 -19.07 -0.37 13.20
C ASP A 162 -18.03 0.75 13.39
N ALA A 163 -17.84 1.20 14.63
CA ALA A 163 -16.84 2.23 14.97
C ALA A 163 -15.40 1.83 14.57
N ARG A 164 -15.10 0.53 14.43
CA ARG A 164 -13.80 0.04 13.95
C ARG A 164 -13.56 0.36 12.47
N SER A 165 -14.58 0.82 11.76
CA SER A 165 -14.48 1.35 10.39
C SER A 165 -13.82 2.73 10.34
N ILE A 166 -13.71 3.47 11.45
CA ILE A 166 -13.04 4.77 11.50
C ILE A 166 -11.52 4.54 11.46
N ARG A 167 -10.98 4.36 10.26
CA ARG A 167 -9.55 4.10 10.00
C ARG A 167 -9.05 4.91 8.81
N HIS A 168 -7.74 5.12 8.76
CA HIS A 168 -7.06 5.85 7.68
C HIS A 168 -7.51 5.41 6.28
N ASP A 169 -7.43 4.11 6.00
CA ASP A 169 -7.74 3.59 4.66
C ASP A 169 -9.23 3.70 4.31
N VAL A 170 -10.12 3.60 5.30
CA VAL A 170 -11.56 3.75 5.08
C VAL A 170 -11.90 5.21 4.83
N VAL A 171 -11.30 6.15 5.57
CA VAL A 171 -11.44 7.59 5.29
C VAL A 171 -10.91 7.92 3.88
N ARG A 172 -9.78 7.32 3.47
CA ARG A 172 -9.24 7.46 2.11
C ARG A 172 -10.24 6.98 1.06
N MET A 173 -10.84 5.82 1.28
CA MET A 173 -11.79 5.21 0.36
C MET A 173 -13.08 6.04 0.26
N LEU A 174 -13.66 6.46 1.39
CA LEU A 174 -14.91 7.23 1.41
C LEU A 174 -14.76 8.65 0.86
N SER A 175 -13.56 9.23 0.94
CA SER A 175 -13.26 10.55 0.34
C SER A 175 -12.83 10.49 -1.13
N CYS A 176 -12.67 9.28 -1.70
CA CYS A 176 -12.21 9.13 -3.07
C CYS A 176 -13.26 9.60 -4.09
N PRO A 177 -12.87 9.96 -5.33
CA PRO A 177 -13.79 10.47 -6.34
C PRO A 177 -15.00 9.56 -6.60
N ASN A 178 -14.81 8.24 -6.66
CA ASN A 178 -15.91 7.30 -6.92
C ASN A 178 -16.93 7.25 -5.78
N ALA A 179 -16.48 7.31 -4.52
CA ALA A 179 -17.36 7.34 -3.36
C ALA A 179 -18.18 8.65 -3.31
N ARG A 180 -17.54 9.79 -3.58
CA ARG A 180 -18.20 11.10 -3.65
C ARG A 180 -19.27 11.18 -4.73
N GLN A 181 -19.02 10.57 -5.89
CA GLN A 181 -19.98 10.59 -7.00
C GLN A 181 -21.29 9.87 -6.68
N VAL A 182 -21.31 8.98 -5.69
CA VAL A 182 -22.52 8.29 -5.22
C VAL A 182 -22.97 8.77 -3.82
N GLY A 183 -22.33 9.80 -3.27
CA GLY A 183 -22.69 10.41 -1.99
C GLY A 183 -22.28 9.61 -0.74
N LEU A 184 -21.37 8.64 -0.86
CA LEU A 184 -20.85 7.88 0.29
C LEU A 184 -19.94 8.73 1.19
N ASP A 185 -19.44 9.86 0.71
CA ASP A 185 -18.64 10.80 1.50
C ASP A 185 -19.43 11.45 2.64
N ARG A 186 -20.77 11.46 2.59
CA ARG A 186 -21.62 11.94 3.68
C ARG A 186 -21.40 11.18 4.99
N VAL A 187 -20.94 9.93 4.93
CA VAL A 187 -20.53 9.17 6.13
C VAL A 187 -19.44 9.91 6.89
N LEU A 188 -18.52 10.58 6.18
CA LEU A 188 -17.46 11.38 6.80
C LEU A 188 -18.06 12.58 7.54
N ASP A 189 -19.07 13.25 6.97
CA ASP A 189 -19.78 14.33 7.66
C ASP A 189 -20.48 13.81 8.92
N THR A 190 -21.14 12.66 8.85
CA THR A 190 -21.79 12.02 10.00
C THR A 190 -20.79 11.71 11.12
N TRP A 191 -19.63 11.14 10.80
CA TRP A 191 -18.55 10.90 11.77
C TRP A 191 -17.97 12.19 12.34
N LEU A 192 -17.85 13.23 11.53
CA LEU A 192 -17.38 14.54 11.98
C LEU A 192 -18.36 15.17 12.97
N ASP A 193 -19.65 15.12 12.66
CA ASP A 193 -20.72 15.70 13.48
C ASP A 193 -20.96 14.92 14.78
N SER A 194 -20.70 13.61 14.80
CA SER A 194 -20.74 12.79 16.01
C SER A 194 -19.51 12.96 16.92
N GLY A 195 -18.49 13.72 16.48
CA GLY A 195 -17.23 13.89 17.21
C GLY A 195 -16.27 12.72 17.06
N ALA A 196 -16.53 11.77 16.16
CA ALA A 196 -15.67 10.61 15.94
C ALA A 196 -14.29 10.98 15.38
N PHE A 197 -14.10 12.21 14.88
CA PHE A 197 -12.82 12.72 14.40
C PHE A 197 -12.07 13.63 15.37
N GLN A 198 -12.49 13.76 16.63
CA GLN A 198 -11.74 14.55 17.61
C GLN A 198 -10.28 14.06 17.72
N ARG A 199 -9.33 15.00 17.83
CA ARG A 199 -7.89 14.73 17.70
C ARG A 199 -7.33 13.74 18.74
N ASP A 200 -7.95 13.67 19.89
CA ASP A 200 -7.64 12.77 21.00
C ASP A 200 -8.40 11.43 20.93
N VAL A 201 -9.39 11.33 20.03
CA VAL A 201 -10.18 10.11 19.81
C VAL A 201 -9.58 9.26 18.70
N VAL A 202 -9.13 9.86 17.59
CA VAL A 202 -8.57 9.11 16.45
C VAL A 202 -7.05 9.00 16.51
N GLY A 203 -6.55 7.77 16.41
CA GLY A 203 -5.11 7.47 16.41
C GLY A 203 -4.37 7.82 15.10
N PHE A 204 -4.97 8.60 14.21
CA PHE A 204 -4.36 9.01 12.94
C PHE A 204 -4.83 10.41 12.54
N GLY A 205 -4.03 11.09 11.71
CA GLY A 205 -4.42 12.41 11.19
C GLY A 205 -5.45 12.32 10.07
N VAL A 206 -6.67 12.79 10.33
CA VAL A 206 -7.80 12.70 9.38
C VAL A 206 -7.52 13.43 8.06
N LEU A 207 -6.94 14.63 8.09
CA LEU A 207 -6.54 15.35 6.86
C LEU A 207 -5.52 14.52 6.05
N GLY A 208 -4.62 13.83 6.75
CA GLY A 208 -3.64 12.93 6.16
C GLY A 208 -4.25 11.66 5.57
N ALA A 209 -5.47 11.29 5.98
CA ALA A 209 -6.22 10.15 5.47
C ALA A 209 -7.10 10.48 4.26
N LEU A 210 -7.47 11.75 4.05
CA LEU A 210 -8.33 12.16 2.93
C LEU A 210 -7.64 11.95 1.57
N HIS A 211 -8.40 11.48 0.57
CA HIS A 211 -7.99 11.45 -0.83
C HIS A 211 -7.41 12.82 -1.27
N PRO A 212 -6.33 12.88 -2.07
CA PRO A 212 -5.68 14.16 -2.40
C PRO A 212 -6.65 15.22 -2.95
N ASP A 213 -7.56 14.81 -3.83
CA ASP A 213 -8.61 15.65 -4.44
C ASP A 213 -9.66 16.18 -3.45
N TYR A 214 -9.68 15.68 -2.20
CA TYR A 214 -10.64 16.09 -1.17
C TYR A 214 -10.05 17.06 -0.15
N LEU A 215 -8.74 17.33 -0.19
CA LEU A 215 -8.08 18.25 0.74
C LEU A 215 -8.53 19.71 0.59
N GLN A 216 -9.08 20.09 -0.56
CA GLN A 216 -9.60 21.44 -0.80
C GLN A 216 -11.10 21.57 -0.52
N SER A 217 -11.74 20.50 -0.03
CA SER A 217 -13.18 20.46 0.20
C SER A 217 -13.62 21.32 1.41
N PRO A 218 -14.92 21.68 1.50
CA PRO A 218 -15.50 22.22 2.73
C PRO A 218 -15.25 21.34 3.96
N PHE A 219 -15.30 20.01 3.80
CA PHE A 219 -15.02 19.05 4.87
C PHE A 219 -13.61 19.22 5.44
N ALA A 220 -12.59 19.30 4.58
CA ALA A 220 -11.22 19.53 5.01
C ALA A 220 -11.06 20.86 5.76
N ARG A 221 -11.70 21.95 5.26
CA ARG A 221 -11.70 23.24 5.96
C ARG A 221 -12.38 23.16 7.33
N LYS A 222 -13.46 22.38 7.46
CA LYS A 222 -14.14 22.15 8.74
C LYS A 222 -13.23 21.43 9.74
N LEU A 223 -12.54 20.37 9.33
CA LEU A 223 -11.50 19.72 10.14
C LEU A 223 -10.41 20.72 10.58
N GLU A 224 -9.93 21.57 9.69
CA GLU A 224 -8.93 22.59 10.05
C GLU A 224 -9.48 23.57 11.11
N SER A 225 -10.73 24.01 10.97
CA SER A 225 -11.38 24.88 11.95
C SER A 225 -11.55 24.22 13.33
N GLN A 226 -11.58 22.88 13.38
CA GLN A 226 -11.58 22.08 14.60
C GLN A 226 -10.17 21.76 15.13
N GLY A 227 -9.14 22.38 14.55
CA GLY A 227 -7.76 22.29 15.02
C GLY A 227 -6.96 21.13 14.43
N HIS A 228 -7.47 20.42 13.43
CA HIS A 228 -6.65 19.48 12.66
C HIS A 228 -5.60 20.24 11.86
N THR A 229 -4.36 19.76 11.85
CA THR A 229 -3.26 20.41 11.14
C THR A 229 -2.60 19.46 10.16
N ALA A 230 -1.98 20.03 9.12
CA ALA A 230 -1.13 19.28 8.20
C ALA A 230 -0.01 18.56 8.96
N GLN A 231 0.69 19.26 9.87
CA GLN A 231 1.82 18.70 10.61
C GLN A 231 1.42 17.47 11.45
N ALA A 232 0.32 17.54 12.21
CA ALA A 232 -0.20 16.39 12.96
C ALA A 232 -0.63 15.25 12.03
N SER A 233 -1.03 15.58 10.80
CA SER A 233 -1.47 14.62 9.79
C SER A 233 -0.35 13.94 9.02
N LEU A 234 0.90 14.26 9.33
CA LEU A 234 2.08 13.49 8.93
C LEU A 234 2.40 12.37 9.93
N GLY A 235 1.65 12.24 11.01
CA GLY A 235 1.89 11.25 12.05
C GLY A 235 1.73 9.80 11.59
N PRO A 236 2.02 8.83 12.48
CA PRO A 236 1.79 7.43 12.21
C PRO A 236 0.31 7.18 11.94
N PHE A 237 0.04 6.14 11.17
CA PHE A 237 -1.30 5.64 10.91
C PHE A 237 -1.22 4.12 10.69
N GLU A 238 -2.33 3.44 10.89
CA GLU A 238 -2.48 2.03 10.55
C GLU A 238 -3.23 1.88 9.22
N GLY A 239 -2.67 1.13 8.29
CA GLY A 239 -3.27 0.87 6.99
C GLY A 239 -2.25 0.36 5.98
N ARG A 240 -2.73 0.06 4.78
CA ARG A 240 -1.91 -0.30 3.61
C ARG A 240 -1.67 0.87 2.68
N GLN A 241 -2.49 1.93 2.76
CA GLN A 241 -2.32 3.10 1.91
C GLN A 241 -1.16 3.98 2.38
N PRO A 242 -0.45 4.68 1.49
CA PRO A 242 0.57 5.65 1.89
C PRO A 242 -0.05 6.83 2.65
N ALA A 243 0.78 7.52 3.45
CA ALA A 243 0.40 8.77 4.11
C ALA A 243 -0.08 9.81 3.11
N GLY A 244 -0.95 10.74 3.52
CA GLY A 244 -1.58 11.71 2.60
C GLY A 244 -0.62 12.57 1.77
N PHE A 245 0.51 13.01 2.34
CA PHE A 245 1.52 13.74 1.56
C PHE A 245 2.19 12.84 0.51
N GLU A 246 2.58 11.62 0.90
CA GLU A 246 3.17 10.65 -0.03
C GLU A 246 2.15 10.24 -1.11
N ALA A 247 0.89 10.03 -0.76
CA ALA A 247 -0.18 9.72 -1.70
C ALA A 247 -0.34 10.84 -2.76
N ALA A 248 -0.35 12.11 -2.32
CA ALA A 248 -0.40 13.26 -3.22
C ALA A 248 0.85 13.34 -4.13
N LEU A 249 2.03 13.02 -3.58
CA LEU A 249 3.29 13.02 -4.32
C LEU A 249 3.33 11.92 -5.38
N ARG A 250 3.00 10.68 -5.02
CA ARG A 250 2.95 9.53 -5.93
C ARG A 250 1.98 9.75 -7.09
N ALA A 251 0.85 10.41 -6.83
CA ALA A 251 -0.15 10.75 -7.85
C ALA A 251 0.23 11.97 -8.71
N GLY A 252 1.29 12.72 -8.35
CA GLY A 252 1.60 14.01 -8.96
C GLY A 252 0.46 15.02 -8.81
N HIS A 253 -0.31 14.96 -7.71
CA HIS A 253 -1.51 15.76 -7.53
C HIS A 253 -1.17 17.18 -7.04
N GLN A 254 -0.87 18.08 -7.98
CA GLN A 254 -0.36 19.44 -7.72
C GLN A 254 -1.24 20.26 -6.76
N GLY A 255 -2.57 20.20 -6.89
CA GLY A 255 -3.48 20.92 -5.98
C GLY A 255 -3.41 20.45 -4.53
N ALA A 256 -3.09 19.18 -4.31
CA ALA A 256 -2.93 18.61 -2.96
C ALA A 256 -1.54 18.94 -2.41
N LEU A 257 -0.50 18.82 -3.25
CA LEU A 257 0.86 19.23 -2.88
C LEU A 257 0.92 20.72 -2.53
N GLN A 258 0.22 21.59 -3.27
CA GLN A 258 0.04 22.98 -2.93
C GLN A 258 -0.58 23.16 -1.54
N TRP A 259 -1.65 22.43 -1.24
CA TRP A 259 -2.34 22.50 0.05
C TRP A 259 -1.38 22.16 1.20
N TRP A 260 -0.56 21.13 1.03
CA TRP A 260 0.47 20.71 1.98
C TRP A 260 1.55 21.79 2.14
N PHE A 261 2.12 22.30 1.05
CA PHE A 261 3.21 23.30 1.12
C PHE A 261 2.76 24.63 1.69
N ASN A 262 1.50 25.03 1.53
CA ASN A 262 0.96 26.23 2.16
C ASN A 262 0.92 26.14 3.69
N ARG A 263 0.95 24.92 4.24
CA ARG A 263 0.82 24.67 5.69
C ARG A 263 2.12 24.14 6.31
N ALA A 264 2.93 23.47 5.51
CA ALA A 264 4.18 22.84 5.90
C ALA A 264 5.21 22.99 4.76
N PRO A 265 5.72 24.22 4.51
CA PRO A 265 6.64 24.49 3.39
C PRO A 265 7.96 23.71 3.47
N GLN A 266 8.38 23.31 4.66
CA GLN A 266 9.54 22.45 4.87
C GLN A 266 9.45 21.11 4.13
N LEU A 267 8.23 20.63 3.86
CA LEU A 267 7.99 19.37 3.16
C LEU A 267 8.55 19.37 1.74
N ALA A 268 8.74 20.53 1.10
CA ALA A 268 9.36 20.60 -0.23
C ALA A 268 10.79 20.01 -0.24
N ASN A 269 11.49 20.06 0.90
CA ASN A 269 12.87 19.60 1.02
C ASN A 269 13.00 18.34 1.88
N ARG A 270 12.17 18.22 2.92
CA ARG A 270 12.32 17.17 3.93
C ARG A 270 10.98 16.79 4.52
N VAL A 271 10.64 15.50 4.41
CA VAL A 271 9.54 14.88 5.13
C VAL A 271 10.09 14.25 6.40
N PRO A 272 9.53 14.56 7.59
CA PRO A 272 9.96 13.94 8.84
C PRO A 272 9.61 12.45 8.88
N PRO A 273 10.31 11.66 9.71
CA PRO A 273 9.93 10.28 9.93
C PRO A 273 8.55 10.21 10.60
N THR A 274 7.71 9.29 10.15
CA THR A 274 6.35 9.12 10.68
C THR A 274 6.24 7.90 11.62
N GLN A 275 7.25 7.02 11.60
CA GLN A 275 7.37 5.83 12.44
C GLN A 275 8.82 5.67 12.93
N GLY A 276 9.02 4.97 14.05
CA GLY A 276 10.33 4.89 14.72
C GLY A 276 11.47 4.27 13.92
N ASN A 277 11.17 3.45 12.91
CA ASN A 277 12.14 2.82 12.00
C ASN A 277 12.28 3.54 10.65
N GLN A 278 11.59 4.66 10.44
CA GLN A 278 11.68 5.43 9.21
C GLN A 278 12.70 6.55 9.37
N LEU A 279 13.47 6.80 8.32
CA LEU A 279 14.31 7.98 8.23
C LEU A 279 13.51 9.12 7.59
N ALA A 280 13.88 10.36 7.90
CA ALA A 280 13.45 11.49 7.09
C ALA A 280 13.85 11.26 5.62
N TRP A 281 13.11 11.84 4.68
CA TRP A 281 13.37 11.66 3.25
C TRP A 281 13.10 12.92 2.44
N SER A 282 13.65 12.99 1.23
CA SER A 282 13.48 14.11 0.29
C SER A 282 12.43 13.78 -0.77
N PRO A 283 11.41 14.65 -0.99
CA PRO A 283 10.42 14.43 -2.04
C PRO A 283 11.00 14.35 -3.44
N LEU A 284 11.94 15.24 -3.78
CA LEU A 284 12.61 15.19 -5.09
C LEU A 284 13.32 13.85 -5.28
N ALA A 285 14.03 13.36 -4.27
CA ALA A 285 14.71 12.05 -4.37
C ALA A 285 13.70 10.88 -4.53
N ARG A 286 12.55 10.93 -3.85
CA ARG A 286 11.50 9.92 -4.00
C ARG A 286 10.90 9.91 -5.41
N VAL A 287 10.58 11.07 -5.96
CA VAL A 287 10.00 11.18 -7.32
C VAL A 287 10.93 10.63 -8.39
N LEU A 288 12.25 10.62 -8.17
CA LEU A 288 13.24 10.04 -9.10
C LEU A 288 13.31 8.51 -9.07
N GLN A 289 12.80 7.85 -8.04
CA GLN A 289 12.81 6.39 -7.95
C GLN A 289 11.91 5.77 -9.01
N ALA A 290 12.36 4.67 -9.61
CA ALA A 290 11.50 3.85 -10.47
C ALA A 290 10.27 3.40 -9.69
N ASP A 291 9.12 3.35 -10.37
CA ASP A 291 7.83 2.88 -9.85
C ASP A 291 7.27 3.63 -8.62
N PHE A 292 7.90 4.74 -8.21
CA PHE A 292 7.36 5.57 -7.14
C PHE A 292 6.08 6.30 -7.57
N MET A 293 6.13 6.93 -8.74
CA MET A 293 5.00 7.64 -9.33
C MET A 293 3.98 6.64 -9.88
N THR A 294 2.70 6.84 -9.59
CA THR A 294 1.61 6.03 -10.16
C THR A 294 1.51 6.23 -11.68
N ASP A 295 1.77 7.45 -12.15
CA ASP A 295 1.82 7.81 -13.56
C ASP A 295 3.22 8.39 -13.89
N PRO A 296 4.12 7.58 -14.48
CA PRO A 296 5.47 8.02 -14.81
C PRO A 296 5.52 9.23 -15.74
N SER A 297 4.50 9.45 -16.58
CA SER A 297 4.47 10.58 -17.50
C SER A 297 4.46 11.94 -16.79
N ARG A 298 3.94 11.98 -15.56
CA ARG A 298 3.87 13.18 -14.71
C ARG A 298 5.16 13.49 -13.96
N GLN A 299 6.17 12.63 -14.04
CA GLN A 299 7.38 12.74 -13.23
C GLN A 299 8.10 14.08 -13.47
N LYS A 300 8.29 14.47 -14.73
CA LYS A 300 8.95 15.74 -15.10
C LYS A 300 8.20 16.95 -14.54
N ASP A 301 6.88 16.98 -14.72
CA ASP A 301 6.03 18.09 -14.26
C ASP A 301 5.98 18.16 -12.74
N THR A 302 6.02 17.01 -12.06
CA THR A 302 6.07 16.94 -10.60
C THR A 302 7.41 17.47 -10.08
N ILE A 303 8.53 17.14 -10.74
CA ILE A 303 9.85 17.69 -10.38
C ILE A 303 9.86 19.21 -10.55
N ALA A 304 9.41 19.71 -11.70
CA ALA A 304 9.32 21.14 -11.96
C ALA A 304 8.45 21.84 -10.90
N PHE A 305 7.27 21.29 -10.61
CA PHE A 305 6.39 21.80 -9.57
C PHE A 305 7.06 21.84 -8.19
N LEU A 306 7.83 20.82 -7.81
CA LEU A 306 8.55 20.82 -6.53
C LEU A 306 9.62 21.92 -6.47
N LEU A 307 10.39 22.08 -7.55
CA LEU A 307 11.42 23.13 -7.65
C LEU A 307 10.81 24.52 -7.51
N ASP A 308 9.70 24.78 -8.20
CA ASP A 308 8.95 26.05 -8.11
C ASP A 308 8.44 26.35 -6.70
N ARG A 309 8.30 25.32 -5.85
CA ARG A 309 7.88 25.43 -4.44
C ARG A 309 9.02 25.37 -3.45
N GLY A 310 10.24 25.63 -3.92
CA GLY A 310 11.41 25.78 -3.07
C GLY A 310 12.05 24.47 -2.67
N ALA A 311 11.75 23.35 -3.36
CA ALA A 311 12.57 22.16 -3.27
C ALA A 311 13.96 22.47 -3.84
N ASP A 312 14.98 22.12 -3.07
CA ASP A 312 16.38 22.42 -3.39
C ASP A 312 17.12 21.11 -3.70
N PRO A 313 17.51 20.89 -4.97
CA PRO A 313 18.16 19.65 -5.36
C PRO A 313 19.60 19.55 -4.84
N TRP A 314 20.18 20.66 -4.36
CA TRP A 314 21.54 20.73 -3.81
C TRP A 314 21.61 20.58 -2.30
N LYS A 315 20.46 20.61 -1.60
CA LYS A 315 20.45 20.39 -0.15
C LYS A 315 20.92 18.97 0.21
N PRO A 316 21.60 18.83 1.37
CA PRO A 316 21.97 17.53 1.91
C PRO A 316 20.78 16.58 2.00
N MET A 317 20.93 15.39 1.44
CA MET A 317 19.90 14.36 1.56
C MET A 317 19.85 13.79 2.98
N PRO A 318 18.66 13.62 3.56
CA PRO A 318 18.50 12.87 4.80
C PRO A 318 19.09 11.45 4.68
N GLY A 319 19.84 10.99 5.69
CA GLY A 319 20.42 9.64 5.73
C GLY A 319 21.80 9.49 5.06
N GLY A 320 22.30 10.50 4.33
CA GLY A 320 23.73 10.62 4.00
C GLY A 320 24.32 9.68 2.95
N ALA A 321 23.52 8.81 2.30
CA ALA A 321 24.03 7.94 1.23
C ALA A 321 24.55 8.72 -0.01
N TYR A 322 23.95 9.88 -0.28
CA TYR A 322 24.37 10.82 -1.32
C TYR A 322 24.38 12.23 -0.72
N THR A 323 25.28 13.09 -1.22
CA THR A 323 25.41 14.46 -0.70
C THR A 323 24.27 15.37 -1.15
N SER A 324 23.60 15.07 -2.27
CA SER A 324 22.47 15.85 -2.79
C SER A 324 21.58 15.05 -3.74
N VAL A 325 20.39 15.57 -4.03
CA VAL A 325 19.46 14.97 -5.00
C VAL A 325 20.06 14.98 -6.41
N VAL A 326 20.83 16.02 -6.76
CA VAL A 326 21.54 16.05 -8.05
C VAL A 326 22.53 14.89 -8.16
N GLN A 327 23.32 14.64 -7.11
CA GLN A 327 24.27 13.53 -7.11
C GLN A 327 23.54 12.19 -7.24
N TYR A 328 22.45 12.02 -6.49
CA TYR A 328 21.60 10.84 -6.57
C TYR A 328 21.00 10.65 -7.98
N ALA A 329 20.51 11.71 -8.62
CA ALA A 329 19.99 11.67 -9.98
C ALA A 329 21.04 11.24 -11.01
N ARG A 330 22.29 11.72 -10.88
CA ARG A 330 23.41 11.31 -11.74
C ARG A 330 23.78 9.84 -11.53
N PHE A 331 23.79 9.38 -10.28
CA PHE A 331 24.00 7.96 -9.96
C PHE A 331 22.93 7.07 -10.61
N LEU A 332 21.66 7.50 -10.58
CA LEU A 332 20.56 6.81 -11.27
C LEU A 332 20.55 6.97 -12.79
N GLN A 333 21.48 7.74 -13.37
CA GLN A 333 21.47 8.14 -14.79
C GLN A 333 20.11 8.74 -15.22
N SER A 334 19.48 9.51 -14.33
CA SER A 334 18.15 10.06 -14.56
C SER A 334 18.13 11.03 -15.75
N PRO A 335 17.11 10.98 -16.63
CA PRO A 335 16.96 11.95 -17.71
C PRO A 335 16.69 13.38 -17.20
N HIS A 336 16.35 13.53 -15.91
CA HIS A 336 15.99 14.81 -15.31
C HIS A 336 17.18 15.54 -14.68
N VAL A 337 18.40 15.03 -14.83
CA VAL A 337 19.62 15.69 -14.30
C VAL A 337 19.74 17.13 -14.80
N ALA A 338 19.41 17.41 -16.06
CA ALA A 338 19.45 18.77 -16.61
C ALA A 338 18.45 19.71 -15.91
N LEU A 339 17.23 19.23 -15.64
CA LEU A 339 16.18 19.98 -14.94
C LEU A 339 16.61 20.31 -13.49
N LEU A 340 17.25 19.36 -12.81
CA LEU A 340 17.71 19.54 -11.42
C LEU A 340 18.98 20.41 -11.31
N ASN A 341 19.77 20.53 -12.38
CA ASN A 341 20.97 21.37 -12.44
C ASN A 341 20.69 22.79 -12.96
N ALA A 342 19.46 23.10 -13.34
CA ALA A 342 19.13 24.44 -13.84
C ALA A 342 19.49 25.51 -12.80
N PRO A 343 20.17 26.60 -13.20
CA PRO A 343 20.48 27.69 -12.28
C PRO A 343 19.18 28.26 -11.73
N VAL A 344 19.12 28.48 -10.41
CA VAL A 344 17.95 29.07 -9.76
C VAL A 344 17.79 30.49 -10.30
N VAL A 345 16.72 30.73 -11.05
CA VAL A 345 16.38 32.08 -11.51
C VAL A 345 15.68 32.78 -10.34
N ASP A 346 16.28 33.86 -9.84
CA ASP A 346 15.67 34.70 -8.80
C ASP A 346 14.42 35.39 -9.36
N THR A 347 13.25 34.80 -9.13
CA THR A 347 11.97 35.42 -9.47
C THR A 347 11.52 36.30 -8.29
N PRO A 348 11.06 37.55 -8.51
CA PRO A 348 10.73 38.52 -7.45
C PRO A 348 9.60 38.13 -6.47
N ALA A 349 8.98 36.96 -6.62
CA ALA A 349 7.94 36.44 -5.73
C ALA A 349 8.46 35.48 -4.64
N THR A 350 9.77 35.21 -4.58
CA THR A 350 10.36 34.25 -3.63
C THR A 350 11.17 34.97 -2.55
N PRO A 351 11.03 34.65 -1.24
CA PRO A 351 11.85 35.25 -0.20
C PRO A 351 13.34 34.99 -0.46
N ARG A 352 14.12 36.08 -0.41
CA ARG A 352 15.58 36.13 -0.63
C ARG A 352 16.30 34.98 0.07
N ARG A 353 17.00 34.14 -0.70
CA ARG A 353 18.01 33.23 -0.14
C ARG A 353 19.30 34.00 0.14
N LEU A 354 19.84 33.80 1.33
CA LEU A 354 21.23 34.09 1.62
C LEU A 354 22.09 33.08 0.85
N LEU A 355 22.67 33.53 -0.26
CA LEU A 355 23.81 32.86 -0.88
C LEU A 355 24.94 32.81 0.17
N ALA A 356 25.33 31.61 0.57
CA ALA A 356 26.58 31.43 1.30
C ALA A 356 27.73 31.84 0.36
N LYS A 357 28.32 33.02 0.64
CA LYS A 357 29.58 33.45 0.05
C LYS A 357 30.62 32.36 0.30
N THR A 358 30.95 31.62 -0.75
CA THR A 358 32.15 30.80 -0.79
C THR A 358 33.27 31.66 -1.35
N GLY A 359 34.35 31.82 -0.59
CA GLY A 359 35.59 32.42 -1.07
C GLY A 359 35.80 33.87 -0.66
N GLU A 360 36.17 34.10 0.60
CA GLU A 360 37.07 35.20 0.93
C GLU A 360 38.06 34.67 1.96
N SER A 361 39.27 34.40 1.48
CA SER A 361 40.45 34.05 2.25
C SER A 361 40.65 35.05 3.39
N ALA A 362 40.59 34.57 4.62
CA ALA A 362 40.96 35.34 5.79
C ALA A 362 42.46 35.68 5.71
N PRO A 363 42.86 36.96 5.87
CA PRO A 363 44.25 37.29 6.05
C PRO A 363 44.71 36.80 7.44
N VAL A 364 45.89 36.19 7.43
CA VAL A 364 46.72 35.95 8.61
C VAL A 364 47.03 37.30 9.25
N GLY A 365 46.74 37.46 10.54
CA GLY A 365 47.01 38.68 11.30
C GLY A 365 46.82 38.49 12.80
N ASP A 366 47.95 38.23 13.47
CA ASP A 366 48.33 38.51 14.86
C ASP A 366 47.53 37.97 16.05
N LEU A 367 48.15 36.95 16.65
CA LEU A 367 48.20 36.69 18.09
C LEU A 367 48.67 37.93 18.86
N ALA A 368 47.81 38.54 19.68
CA ALA A 368 48.24 39.25 20.88
C ALA A 368 47.13 39.29 21.94
N ALA A 369 47.42 38.62 23.05
CA ALA A 369 47.04 38.93 24.44
C ALA A 369 45.58 39.35 24.77
N ASN A 370 44.89 38.50 25.55
CA ASN A 370 44.60 38.91 26.93
C ASN A 370 44.21 37.72 27.82
N GLN A 371 44.90 37.64 28.95
CA GLN A 371 44.58 36.84 30.13
C GLN A 371 43.72 37.69 31.09
N GLY A 372 42.88 37.04 31.90
CA GLY A 372 42.21 37.61 33.08
C GLY A 372 40.86 38.28 32.75
N HIS A 373 39.75 38.03 33.45
CA HIS A 373 39.51 37.49 34.80
C HIS A 373 38.27 36.59 34.81
#